data_AF-A0A3D2QCX4-F1
#
_entry.id   AF-A0A3D2QCX4-F1
#
_cell.length_a   1.000
_cell.length_b   1.000
_cell.length_c   1.000
_cell.angle_alpha   90.00
_cell.angle_beta   90.00
_cell.angle_gamma   90.00
#
_symmetry.space_group_name_H-M   'P 1'
#
loop_
_entity.id
_entity.type
_entity.pdbx_description
1 polymer ?
#
loop_
_entity_poly.entity_id
_entity_poly.type
_entity_poly.pdbx_seq_one_letter_code
_entity_poly.pdbx_strand_id
1 'polypeptide(L)'
;IMKLRRWPALLAVLFVSAVLVGCSLLRAVQDPFAGKWIGIVKVPLMGRSVVQADIRPVEGEKGRYHVAMAAEQYVPSEADPDVYLWQRGASLRFTGSLDGDELNLDSLMKITFLAGKVTGTVRLKDGTVLRQDTGKEKEGLRQEMEEAIRKEHPGAVFRDAPPAP
;
A
#
# COMPACT_ATOMS: atom_id res chain seq x y z
N ILE A 1 -41.58 13.40 49.09
CA ILE A 1 -41.06 12.39 48.13
C ILE A 1 -40.15 13.09 47.13
N MET A 2 -38.86 13.18 47.45
CA MET A 2 -37.86 13.83 46.57
C MET A 2 -37.58 12.91 45.38
N LYS A 3 -38.16 13.23 44.22
CA LYS A 3 -37.73 12.67 42.93
C LYS A 3 -36.38 13.31 42.58
N LEU A 4 -35.31 12.82 43.21
CA LEU A 4 -33.94 13.20 42.85
C LEU A 4 -33.72 12.70 41.42
N ARG A 5 -33.83 13.66 40.52
CA ARG A 5 -33.93 13.58 39.08
C ARG A 5 -32.66 12.90 38.56
N ARG A 6 -32.77 11.66 38.08
CA ARG A 6 -31.69 10.77 37.55
C ARG A 6 -30.87 11.32 36.35
N TRP A 7 -31.01 12.60 36.06
CA TRP A 7 -30.39 13.31 34.95
C TRP A 7 -28.86 13.49 35.06
N PRO A 8 -28.24 13.71 36.24
CA PRO A 8 -26.79 13.89 36.30
C PRO A 8 -26.04 12.58 36.08
N ALA A 9 -26.62 11.43 36.45
CA ALA A 9 -26.04 10.11 36.16
C ALA A 9 -26.04 9.81 34.65
N LEU A 10 -27.12 10.17 33.94
CA LEU A 10 -27.23 10.05 32.49
C LEU A 10 -26.19 10.91 31.76
N LEU A 11 -25.97 12.14 32.22
CA LEU A 11 -24.95 13.04 31.68
C LEU A 11 -23.53 12.53 31.94
N ALA A 12 -23.26 11.99 33.13
CA ALA A 12 -21.95 11.41 33.46
C ALA A 12 -21.63 10.19 32.59
N VAL A 13 -22.62 9.31 32.35
CA VAL A 13 -22.44 8.15 31.46
C VAL A 13 -22.22 8.58 30.01
N LEU A 14 -22.96 9.57 29.52
CA LEU A 14 -22.76 10.15 28.18
C LEU A 14 -21.37 10.80 28.04
N PHE A 15 -20.90 11.51 29.06
CA PHE A 15 -19.58 12.14 29.05
C PHE A 15 -18.46 11.11 29.07
N VAL A 16 -18.56 10.07 29.91
CA VAL A 16 -17.58 8.97 29.94
C VAL A 16 -17.59 8.19 28.62
N SER A 17 -18.77 8.00 28.01
CA SER A 17 -18.89 7.38 26.69
C SER A 17 -18.27 8.24 25.59
N ALA A 18 -18.49 9.56 25.62
CA ALA A 18 -17.89 10.50 24.68
C ALA A 18 -16.37 10.61 24.84
N VAL A 19 -15.85 10.56 26.07
CA VAL A 19 -14.41 10.58 26.36
C VAL A 19 -13.76 9.25 25.98
N LEU A 20 -14.40 8.11 26.22
CA LEU A 20 -13.89 6.80 25.80
C LEU A 20 -13.94 6.63 24.28
N VAL A 21 -14.99 7.11 23.61
CA VAL A 21 -15.09 7.16 22.14
C VAL A 21 -14.09 8.17 21.56
N GLY A 22 -13.88 9.31 22.21
CA GLY A 22 -12.88 10.31 21.84
C GLY A 22 -11.43 9.79 21.98
N CYS A 23 -11.14 9.03 23.04
CA CYS A 23 -9.85 8.39 23.25
C CYS A 23 -9.59 7.20 22.31
N SER A 24 -10.62 6.44 21.91
CA SER A 24 -10.48 5.39 20.90
C SER A 24 -10.32 5.95 19.49
N LEU A 25 -10.94 7.09 19.18
CA LEU A 25 -10.72 7.85 17.93
C LEU A 25 -9.32 8.49 17.87
N LEU A 26 -8.73 8.92 18.99
CA LEU A 26 -7.36 9.44 19.02
C LEU A 26 -6.27 8.39 18.76
N ARG A 27 -6.53 7.10 19.04
CA ARG A 27 -5.67 6.00 18.58
C ARG A 27 -5.75 5.74 17.08
N ALA A 28 -6.73 6.34 16.40
CA ALA A 28 -6.88 6.31 14.95
C ALA A 28 -6.30 7.55 14.26
N VAL A 29 -5.33 8.23 14.87
CA VAL A 29 -4.24 8.82 14.06
C VAL A 29 -3.35 7.66 13.62
N GLN A 30 -3.93 6.76 12.80
CA GLN A 30 -3.16 5.78 12.05
C GLN A 30 -2.24 6.61 11.17
N ASP A 31 -0.95 6.45 11.40
CA ASP A 31 0.08 6.96 10.52
C ASP A 31 -0.35 6.67 9.07
N PRO A 32 -0.54 7.72 8.23
CA PRO A 32 -1.18 7.57 6.94
C PRO A 32 -0.35 6.74 5.94
N PHE A 33 0.93 6.54 6.25
CA PHE A 33 1.85 5.74 5.45
C PHE A 33 2.10 4.36 6.04
N ALA A 34 2.00 4.19 7.35
CA ALA A 34 2.28 2.90 7.97
C ALA A 34 1.29 1.82 7.54
N GLY A 35 1.80 0.72 7.02
CA GLY A 35 0.98 -0.41 6.57
C GLY A 35 1.55 -1.10 5.34
N LYS A 36 0.75 -2.05 4.84
CA LYS A 36 1.03 -2.75 3.60
C LYS A 36 0.19 -2.15 2.48
N TRP A 37 0.83 -1.94 1.35
CA TRP A 37 0.29 -1.26 0.19
C TRP A 37 0.55 -2.09 -1.05
N ILE A 38 -0.36 -2.07 -2.00
CA ILE A 38 -0.25 -2.81 -3.26
C ILE A 38 -0.86 -2.06 -4.43
N GLY A 39 -0.26 -2.17 -5.61
CA GLY A 39 -0.79 -1.59 -6.84
C GLY A 39 0.08 -1.89 -8.06
N ILE A 40 -0.41 -1.54 -9.25
CA ILE A 40 0.37 -1.63 -10.49
C ILE A 40 1.15 -0.33 -10.66
N VAL A 41 2.48 -0.42 -10.68
CA VAL A 41 3.40 0.72 -10.80
C VAL A 41 4.29 0.52 -12.01
N LYS A 42 4.65 1.61 -12.69
CA LYS A 42 5.68 1.58 -13.72
C LYS A 42 7.06 1.73 -13.07
N VAL A 43 7.74 0.62 -12.86
CA VAL A 43 9.10 0.59 -12.31
C VAL A 43 10.10 0.82 -13.44
N PRO A 44 11.01 1.81 -13.33
CA PRO A 44 12.10 2.02 -14.29
C PRO A 44 12.86 0.72 -14.57
N LEU A 45 13.19 0.47 -15.84
CA LEU A 45 13.88 -0.73 -16.36
C LEU A 45 13.10 -2.06 -16.26
N MET A 46 12.08 -2.16 -15.40
CA MET A 46 11.25 -3.37 -15.29
C MET A 46 9.94 -3.28 -16.09
N GLY A 47 9.35 -2.09 -16.20
CA GLY A 47 8.06 -1.88 -16.86
C GLY A 47 6.90 -1.84 -15.85
N ARG A 48 5.71 -2.27 -16.28
CA ARG A 48 4.53 -2.32 -15.39
C ARG A 48 4.65 -3.54 -14.48
N SER A 49 4.56 -3.35 -13.18
CA SER A 49 4.71 -4.41 -12.18
C SER A 49 3.66 -4.27 -11.08
N VAL A 50 3.18 -5.38 -10.53
CA VAL A 50 2.48 -5.38 -9.25
C VAL A 50 3.52 -5.16 -8.16
N VAL A 51 3.42 -4.04 -7.47
CA VAL A 51 4.32 -3.64 -6.39
C VAL A 51 3.59 -3.78 -5.07
N GLN A 52 4.20 -4.51 -4.13
CA GLN A 52 3.83 -4.54 -2.73
C GLN A 52 4.84 -3.71 -1.94
N ALA A 53 4.38 -2.80 -1.08
CA ALA A 53 5.21 -1.98 -0.21
C ALA A 53 4.75 -2.14 1.25
N ASP A 54 5.66 -2.49 2.14
CA ASP A 54 5.47 -2.53 3.59
C ASP A 54 6.22 -1.35 4.20
N ILE A 55 5.47 -0.38 4.70
CA ILE A 55 5.98 0.87 5.28
C ILE A 55 5.78 0.81 6.78
N ARG A 56 6.86 1.04 7.55
CA ARG A 56 6.85 1.00 9.00
C ARG A 56 7.58 2.21 9.58
N PRO A 57 7.02 2.90 10.58
CA PRO A 57 7.74 3.95 11.28
C PRO A 57 8.94 3.37 12.04
N VAL A 58 10.01 4.14 12.15
CA VAL A 58 11.20 3.78 12.94
C VAL A 58 10.94 4.14 14.40
N GLU A 59 11.09 3.16 15.30
CA GLU A 59 10.87 3.38 16.72
C GLU A 59 11.90 4.36 17.29
N GLY A 60 11.43 5.41 17.97
CA GLY A 60 12.30 6.45 18.54
C GLY A 60 12.71 7.57 17.58
N GLU A 61 12.47 7.44 16.27
CA GLU A 61 12.80 8.46 15.27
C GLU A 61 11.55 9.02 14.59
N LYS A 62 11.09 10.20 15.06
CA LYS A 62 9.91 10.86 14.47
C LYS A 62 10.16 11.20 13.00
N GLY A 63 9.22 10.82 12.14
CA GLY A 63 9.25 11.12 10.73
C GLY A 63 10.22 10.25 9.92
N ARG A 64 10.74 9.16 10.49
CA ARG A 64 11.60 8.20 9.78
C ARG A 64 10.88 6.88 9.58
N TYR A 65 11.08 6.28 8.41
CA TYR A 65 10.38 5.07 7.99
C TYR A 65 11.33 4.04 7.39
N HIS A 66 11.03 2.77 7.62
CA HIS A 66 11.53 1.66 6.82
C HIS A 66 10.49 1.29 5.77
N VAL A 67 10.94 1.15 4.53
CA VAL A 67 10.07 0.80 3.40
C VAL A 67 10.66 -0.42 2.69
N ALA A 68 9.95 -1.53 2.74
CA ALA A 68 10.30 -2.74 2.01
C ALA A 68 9.36 -2.88 0.81
N MET A 69 9.92 -2.95 -0.40
CA MET A 69 9.16 -3.09 -1.64
C MET A 69 9.51 -4.42 -2.31
N ALA A 70 8.51 -5.03 -2.94
CA ALA A 70 8.66 -6.18 -3.81
C ALA A 70 7.85 -5.95 -5.07
N ALA A 71 8.45 -6.19 -6.24
CA ALA A 71 7.81 -6.06 -7.53
C ALA A 71 7.72 -7.43 -8.21
N GLU A 72 6.54 -7.76 -8.73
CA GLU A 72 6.29 -8.94 -9.54
C GLU A 72 5.66 -8.50 -10.87
N GLN A 73 5.99 -9.18 -11.96
CA GLN A 73 5.48 -8.80 -13.27
C GLN A 73 5.44 -9.98 -14.24
N TYR A 74 4.71 -9.77 -15.34
CA TYR A 74 4.80 -10.62 -16.51
C TYR A 74 5.97 -10.19 -17.39
N VAL A 75 6.84 -11.14 -17.72
CA VAL A 75 7.97 -10.96 -18.63
C VAL A 75 7.80 -11.93 -19.81
N PRO A 76 7.99 -11.50 -21.07
CA PRO A 76 7.96 -12.42 -22.20
C PRO A 76 9.06 -13.47 -22.05
N SER A 77 8.73 -14.72 -22.36
CA SER A 77 9.67 -15.84 -22.33
C SER A 77 10.68 -15.69 -23.47
N GLU A 78 11.96 -15.96 -23.17
CA GLU A 78 13.00 -15.96 -24.21
C GLU A 78 12.77 -17.05 -25.26
N ALA A 79 12.11 -18.16 -24.87
CA ALA A 79 11.84 -19.28 -25.76
C ALA A 79 10.63 -19.05 -26.69
N ASP A 80 9.67 -18.23 -26.26
CA ASP A 80 8.44 -17.94 -27.00
C ASP A 80 7.92 -16.55 -26.60
N PRO A 81 7.97 -15.55 -27.50
CA PRO A 81 7.57 -14.18 -27.20
C PRO A 81 6.07 -14.03 -26.92
N ASP A 82 5.24 -15.01 -27.30
CA ASP A 82 3.80 -15.01 -27.01
C ASP A 82 3.50 -15.58 -25.61
N VAL A 83 4.48 -16.19 -24.94
CA VAL A 83 4.34 -16.70 -23.58
C VAL A 83 4.89 -15.70 -22.58
N TYR A 84 4.05 -15.25 -21.66
CA TYR A 84 4.40 -14.34 -20.58
C TYR A 84 4.48 -15.10 -19.25
N LEU A 85 5.64 -14.99 -18.60
CA LEU A 85 5.92 -15.65 -17.33
C LEU A 85 5.77 -14.68 -16.17
N TRP A 86 5.00 -15.06 -15.16
CA TRP A 86 4.90 -14.33 -13.90
C TRP A 86 6.17 -14.55 -13.09
N GLN A 87 6.97 -13.49 -12.95
CA GLN A 87 8.26 -13.53 -12.30
C GLN A 87 8.28 -12.62 -11.08
N ARG A 88 8.93 -13.09 -10.02
CA ARG A 88 9.40 -12.23 -8.94
C ARG A 88 10.55 -11.41 -9.49
N GLY A 89 10.36 -10.10 -9.56
CA GLY A 89 11.39 -9.17 -9.97
C GLY A 89 12.24 -8.74 -8.78
N ALA A 90 12.40 -7.44 -8.61
CA ALA A 90 13.22 -6.87 -7.54
C ALA A 90 12.48 -6.81 -6.20
N SER A 91 13.20 -7.09 -5.11
CA SER A 91 12.84 -6.63 -3.78
C SER A 91 13.90 -5.67 -3.27
N LEU A 92 13.45 -4.51 -2.77
CA LEU A 92 14.31 -3.43 -2.33
C LEU A 92 13.88 -2.98 -0.93
N ARG A 93 14.83 -2.51 -0.15
CA ARG A 93 14.59 -1.93 1.17
C ARG A 93 15.19 -0.54 1.22
N PHE A 94 14.41 0.40 1.72
CA PHE A 94 14.76 1.80 1.79
C PHE A 94 14.51 2.34 3.20
N THR A 95 15.20 3.41 3.53
CA THR A 95 14.76 4.34 4.57
C THR A 95 14.01 5.49 3.90
N GLY A 96 13.15 6.16 4.64
CA GLY A 96 12.51 7.38 4.18
C GLY A 96 12.34 8.39 5.30
N SER A 97 12.17 9.65 4.90
CA SER A 97 11.87 10.77 5.79
C SER A 97 10.57 11.45 5.37
N LEU A 98 9.81 11.91 6.35
CA LEU A 98 8.67 12.79 6.12
C LEU A 98 9.12 14.22 5.90
N ASP A 99 8.55 14.83 4.88
CA ASP A 99 8.58 16.26 4.62
C ASP A 99 7.14 16.74 4.36
N GLY A 100 6.51 17.33 5.37
CA GLY A 100 5.09 17.65 5.35
C GLY A 100 4.22 16.40 5.19
N ASP A 101 3.44 16.36 4.10
CA ASP A 101 2.55 15.24 3.73
C ASP A 101 3.21 14.27 2.72
N GLU A 102 4.54 14.38 2.52
CA GLU A 102 5.31 13.55 1.59
C GLU A 102 6.26 12.64 2.35
N LEU A 103 6.21 11.33 2.08
CA LEU A 103 7.24 10.38 2.48
C LEU A 103 8.23 10.20 1.33
N ASN A 104 9.44 10.72 1.51
CA ASN A 104 10.53 10.64 0.54
C ASN A 104 11.44 9.47 0.88
N LEU A 105 11.73 8.60 -0.11
CA LEU A 105 12.68 7.51 0.09
C LEU A 105 14.12 7.98 -0.15
N ASP A 106 15.01 7.59 0.76
CA ASP A 106 16.47 7.77 0.66
C ASP A 106 17.02 6.76 -0.37
N SER A 107 16.77 7.00 -1.65
CA SER A 107 17.17 6.10 -2.74
C SER A 107 17.59 6.84 -4.01
N LEU A 108 18.40 6.18 -4.85
CA LEU A 108 18.76 6.69 -6.19
C LEU A 108 17.53 6.87 -7.09
N MET A 109 16.47 6.08 -6.85
CA MET A 109 15.17 6.25 -7.48
C MET A 109 14.32 7.18 -6.61
N LYS A 110 13.99 8.37 -7.12
CA LYS A 110 13.11 9.33 -6.43
C LYS A 110 11.67 8.82 -6.39
N ILE A 111 11.38 7.95 -5.43
CA ILE A 111 10.02 7.50 -5.12
C ILE A 111 9.53 8.34 -3.95
N THR A 112 8.45 9.07 -4.17
CA THR A 112 7.78 9.89 -3.15
C THR A 112 6.36 9.38 -3.02
N PHE A 113 5.97 9.08 -1.78
CA PHE A 113 4.62 8.70 -1.40
C PHE A 113 3.87 9.92 -0.86
N LEU A 114 2.64 10.11 -1.32
CA LEU A 114 1.72 11.16 -0.90
C LEU A 114 0.54 10.49 -0.19
N ALA A 115 0.19 11.00 0.99
CA ALA A 115 -1.00 10.53 1.69
C ALA A 115 -2.24 10.76 0.81
N GLY A 116 -3.03 9.71 0.58
CA GLY A 116 -4.27 9.82 -0.18
C GLY A 116 -5.31 10.65 0.58
N LYS A 117 -6.13 11.43 -0.14
CA LYS A 117 -7.32 12.09 0.44
C LYS A 117 -8.37 11.10 0.98
N VAL A 118 -8.27 9.83 0.56
CA VAL A 118 -9.11 8.72 1.01
C VAL A 118 -8.24 7.79 1.85
N THR A 119 -8.69 7.51 3.08
CA THR A 119 -8.06 6.57 4.01
C THR A 119 -7.87 5.21 3.32
N GLY A 120 -6.66 4.64 3.39
CA GLY A 120 -6.35 3.36 2.74
C GLY A 120 -5.86 3.47 1.29
N THR A 121 -5.40 4.65 0.86
CA THR A 121 -4.61 4.81 -0.37
C THR A 121 -3.35 5.66 -0.15
N VAL A 122 -2.28 5.32 -0.85
CA VAL A 122 -1.07 6.14 -0.98
C VAL A 122 -0.83 6.39 -2.46
N ARG A 123 -0.49 7.63 -2.82
CA ARG A 123 -0.19 7.98 -4.20
C ARG A 123 1.30 8.12 -4.39
N LEU A 124 1.79 7.70 -5.55
CA LEU A 124 3.11 8.08 -6.01
C LEU A 124 3.05 9.45 -6.69
N LYS A 125 4.20 10.12 -6.76
CA LYS A 125 4.32 11.46 -7.40
C LYS A 125 3.91 11.47 -8.88
N ASP A 126 4.00 10.34 -9.57
CA ASP A 126 3.56 10.18 -10.96
C ASP A 126 2.02 10.01 -11.10
N GLY A 127 1.29 10.04 -9.98
CA GLY A 127 -0.17 9.88 -9.93
C GLY A 127 -0.63 8.43 -9.73
N THR A 128 0.28 7.44 -9.74
CA THR A 128 -0.06 6.04 -9.48
C THR A 128 -0.64 5.87 -8.08
N VAL A 129 -1.68 5.05 -7.94
CA VAL A 129 -2.35 4.80 -6.66
C VAL A 129 -2.00 3.40 -6.16
N LEU A 130 -1.43 3.33 -4.96
CA LEU A 130 -1.36 2.12 -4.16
C LEU A 130 -2.55 2.08 -3.19
N ARG A 131 -3.20 0.93 -3.11
CA ARG A 131 -4.29 0.66 -2.17
C ARG A 131 -3.76 -0.17 -1.01
N GLN A 132 -4.45 -0.16 0.12
CA GLN A 132 -4.09 -1.02 1.25
C GLN A 132 -4.11 -2.50 0.83
N ASP A 133 -3.07 -3.24 1.17
CA ASP A 133 -2.93 -4.67 0.88
C ASP A 133 -3.55 -5.49 2.02
N THR A 134 -4.67 -6.16 1.73
CA THR A 134 -5.35 -7.08 2.64
C THR A 134 -4.96 -8.54 2.39
N GLY A 135 -4.08 -8.78 1.42
CA GLY A 135 -3.66 -10.10 0.96
C GLY A 135 -4.56 -10.73 -0.09
N LYS A 136 -5.60 -10.02 -0.55
CA LYS A 136 -6.57 -10.52 -1.56
C LYS A 136 -6.44 -9.83 -2.91
N GLU A 137 -5.79 -8.67 -2.94
CA GLU A 137 -5.74 -7.77 -4.09
C GLU A 137 -4.77 -8.27 -5.16
N LYS A 138 -3.74 -9.01 -4.76
CA LYS A 138 -2.64 -9.43 -5.63
C LYS A 138 -3.14 -10.18 -6.86
N GLU A 139 -4.02 -11.15 -6.68
CA GLU A 139 -4.55 -11.96 -7.78
C GLU A 139 -5.40 -11.12 -8.74
N GLY A 140 -6.19 -10.19 -8.21
CA GLY A 140 -6.95 -9.25 -9.04
C GLY A 140 -6.05 -8.32 -9.86
N LEU A 141 -4.96 -7.82 -9.27
CA LEU A 141 -3.97 -7.00 -9.99
C LEU A 141 -3.17 -7.79 -11.01
N ARG A 142 -2.89 -9.08 -10.73
CA ARG A 142 -2.29 -10.00 -11.68
C ARG A 142 -3.18 -10.18 -12.90
N GLN A 143 -4.48 -10.44 -12.70
CA GLN A 143 -5.46 -10.54 -13.79
C GLN A 143 -5.60 -9.23 -14.57
N GLU A 144 -5.60 -8.08 -13.89
CA GLU A 144 -5.61 -6.76 -14.54
C GLU A 144 -4.39 -6.57 -15.47
N MET A 145 -3.21 -7.05 -15.05
CA MET A 145 -2.03 -7.06 -15.91
C MET A 145 -2.17 -8.01 -17.10
N GLU A 146 -2.71 -9.21 -16.92
CA GLU A 146 -2.96 -10.14 -18.03
C GLU A 146 -3.89 -9.54 -19.07
N GLU A 147 -4.99 -8.92 -18.62
CA GLU A 147 -5.96 -8.29 -19.52
C GLU A 147 -5.33 -7.12 -20.29
N ALA A 148 -4.48 -6.33 -19.64
CA ALA A 148 -3.74 -5.26 -20.29
C ALA A 148 -2.81 -5.80 -21.37
N ILE A 149 -2.01 -6.83 -21.06
CA ILE A 149 -1.09 -7.46 -22.01
C ILE A 149 -1.86 -8.12 -23.16
N ARG A 150 -2.97 -8.81 -22.88
CA ARG A 150 -3.78 -9.49 -23.91
C ARG A 150 -4.43 -8.50 -24.89
N LYS A 151 -4.72 -7.27 -24.46
CA LYS A 151 -5.19 -6.20 -25.36
C LYS A 151 -4.10 -5.73 -26.32
N GLU A 152 -2.85 -5.71 -25.85
CA GLU A 152 -1.68 -5.29 -26.65
C GLU A 152 -1.16 -6.45 -27.54
N HIS A 153 -1.26 -7.69 -27.05
CA HIS A 153 -0.79 -8.92 -27.68
C HIS A 153 -1.90 -9.97 -27.73
N PRO A 154 -2.81 -9.90 -28.72
CA PRO A 154 -3.90 -10.86 -28.88
C PRO A 154 -3.33 -12.25 -29.23
N GLY A 155 -3.29 -13.16 -28.25
CA GLY A 155 -2.65 -14.48 -28.36
C GLY A 155 -1.72 -14.81 -27.20
N ALA A 156 -1.40 -13.82 -26.35
CA ALA A 156 -0.54 -14.01 -25.19
C ALA A 156 -1.05 -15.13 -24.26
N VAL A 157 -0.12 -16.02 -23.89
CA VAL A 157 -0.34 -17.12 -22.95
C VAL A 157 0.38 -16.80 -21.64
N PHE A 158 -0.33 -16.88 -20.52
CA PHE A 158 0.20 -16.51 -19.20
C PHE A 158 0.54 -17.76 -18.39
N ARG A 159 1.71 -17.79 -17.76
CA ARG A 159 2.16 -18.90 -16.91
C ARG A 159 2.93 -18.39 -15.70
N ASP A 160 3.03 -19.21 -14.67
CA ASP A 160 4.01 -18.97 -13.59
C ASP A 160 5.41 -19.31 -14.08
N ALA A 161 6.40 -18.50 -13.68
CA ALA A 161 7.79 -18.87 -13.90
C ALA A 161 8.13 -20.13 -13.11
N PRO A 162 8.97 -21.02 -13.65
CA PRO A 162 9.47 -22.17 -12.91
C PRO A 162 10.20 -21.69 -11.63
N PRO A 163 10.16 -22.48 -10.54
CA PRO A 163 10.93 -22.16 -9.35
C PRO A 163 12.41 -22.02 -9.72
N ALA A 164 13.07 -20.98 -9.21
CA ALA A 164 14.51 -20.83 -9.39
C ALA A 164 15.23 -22.09 -8.84
N PRO A 165 16.27 -22.59 -9.53
CA PRO A 165 17.04 -23.76 -9.10
C PRO A 165 17.77 -23.52 -7.77
#